data_AF-A0A2D3WPB9-F1
#
_entry.id   AF-A0A2D3WPB9-F1
#
_cell.length_a   1.000
_cell.length_b   1.000
_cell.length_c   1.000
_cell.angle_alpha   90.00
_cell.angle_beta   90.00
_cell.angle_gamma   90.00
#
_symmetry.space_group_name_H-M   'P 1'
#
loop_
_entity.id
_entity.type
_entity.pdbx_description
1 polymer ?
#
loop_
_entity_poly.entity_id
_entity_poly.type
_entity_poly.pdbx_seq_one_letter_code
_entity_poly.pdbx_strand_id
1 'polypeptide(L)'
;MFKYVRYVPFADEFTTHEFLEKNEKCKIHRFDVPYVSVECGTEADFAALIVYQNPLIEATEILKEEFAEAVRESLQVKRMYDIANEQFVKECVVISEKYTQEEVSTWGIQVAEAEAIKANTAVATPFLDALAQEDNITIEQAADKILSLRDQQSAYTAAALARKWQVLAELKAEVGL
;
A
#
# COMPACT_ATOMS: atom_id res chain seq x y z
N MET A 1 12.65 14.15 14.67
CA MET A 1 12.03 13.24 15.67
C MET A 1 10.53 13.45 15.65
N PHE A 2 9.74 12.38 15.75
CA PHE A 2 8.28 12.49 15.77
C PHE A 2 7.72 12.52 17.18
N LYS A 3 6.77 13.42 17.39
CA LYS A 3 5.93 13.55 18.58
C LYS A 3 4.47 13.48 18.17
N TYR A 4 3.61 13.01 19.05
CA TYR A 4 2.20 12.80 18.74
C TYR A 4 1.36 13.54 19.76
N VAL A 5 0.38 14.28 19.29
CA VAL A 5 -0.44 15.13 20.15
C VAL A 5 -1.90 14.87 19.85
N ARG A 6 -2.65 14.53 20.89
CA ARG A 6 -4.11 14.64 20.90
C ARG A 6 -4.46 16.05 21.36
N TYR A 7 -5.41 16.70 20.70
CA TYR A 7 -5.90 18.01 21.14
C TYR A 7 -7.42 18.05 21.11
N VAL A 8 -8.00 19.03 21.80
CA VAL A 8 -9.42 19.36 21.67
C VAL A 8 -9.48 20.77 21.08
N PRO A 9 -10.02 20.95 19.85
CA PRO A 9 -10.16 22.28 19.28
C PRO A 9 -11.14 23.11 20.12
N PHE A 10 -10.85 24.40 20.25
CA PHE A 10 -11.67 25.35 21.00
C PHE A 10 -12.38 26.29 20.02
N ALA A 11 -13.70 26.39 20.09
CA ALA A 11 -14.47 27.33 19.28
C ALA A 11 -14.92 28.52 20.12
N ASP A 12 -14.69 29.74 19.62
CA ASP A 12 -15.29 30.96 20.12
C ASP A 12 -16.41 31.46 19.19
N GLU A 13 -16.93 32.65 19.45
CA GLU A 13 -18.03 33.24 18.66
C GLU A 13 -17.64 33.56 17.19
N PHE A 14 -16.34 33.54 16.85
CA PHE A 14 -15.81 33.99 15.57
C PHE A 14 -15.07 32.89 14.80
N THR A 15 -14.41 31.95 15.47
CA THR A 15 -13.58 30.93 14.83
C THR A 15 -13.33 29.68 15.70
N THR A 16 -12.93 28.60 15.05
CA THR A 16 -12.38 27.41 15.72
C THR A 16 -10.86 27.51 15.74
N HIS A 17 -10.29 27.48 16.94
CA HIS A 17 -8.86 27.43 17.17
C HIS A 17 -8.40 25.98 17.23
N GLU A 18 -7.52 25.61 16.32
CA GLU A 18 -6.86 24.30 16.26
C GLU A 18 -5.41 24.39 16.71
N PHE A 19 -4.76 23.24 16.91
CA PHE A 19 -3.33 23.18 17.21
C PHE A 19 -2.53 23.85 16.09
N LEU A 20 -1.68 24.85 16.33
CA LEU A 20 -1.01 25.67 15.30
C LEU A 20 0.48 25.38 15.15
N GLU A 21 1.01 25.63 13.96
CA GLU A 21 2.45 25.63 13.68
C GLU A 21 3.07 26.95 14.14
N LYS A 22 4.18 26.86 14.89
CA LYS A 22 4.87 28.04 15.42
C LYS A 22 5.91 28.61 14.46
N ASN A 23 6.69 27.74 13.83
CA ASN A 23 7.82 28.08 12.95
C ASN A 23 8.31 26.83 12.17
N GLU A 24 9.24 27.03 11.22
CA GLU A 24 9.84 25.97 10.39
C GLU A 24 10.63 24.90 11.17
N LYS A 25 10.75 24.99 12.50
CA LYS A 25 11.50 24.01 13.32
C LYS A 25 10.69 22.78 13.68
N CYS A 26 9.37 22.87 13.62
CA CYS A 26 8.46 21.77 13.89
C CYS A 26 7.39 21.72 12.81
N LYS A 27 7.46 20.72 11.95
CA LYS A 27 6.46 20.47 10.90
C LYS A 27 5.29 19.70 11.48
N ILE A 28 4.07 20.13 11.20
CA ILE A 28 2.85 19.50 11.71
C ILE A 28 2.13 18.75 10.58
N HIS A 29 1.88 17.47 10.80
CA HIS A 29 1.05 16.66 9.93
C HIS A 29 -0.33 16.51 10.56
N ARG A 30 -1.33 17.03 9.85
CA ARG A 30 -2.72 17.07 10.33
C ARG A 30 -3.53 15.90 9.79
N PHE A 31 -4.32 15.35 10.69
CA PHE A 31 -5.31 14.32 10.39
C PHE A 31 -6.71 14.95 10.42
N ASP A 32 -7.69 14.27 9.83
CA ASP A 32 -9.12 14.65 9.88
C ASP A 32 -9.77 14.37 11.24
N VAL A 33 -9.00 13.79 12.15
CA VAL A 33 -9.28 13.60 13.57
C VAL A 33 -8.40 14.55 14.39
N PRO A 34 -8.76 14.87 15.65
CA PRO A 34 -8.04 15.87 16.45
C PRO A 34 -6.73 15.32 17.06
N TYR A 35 -5.89 14.82 16.17
CA TYR A 35 -4.58 14.24 16.42
C TYR A 35 -3.61 14.80 15.37
N VAL A 36 -2.40 15.12 15.80
CA VAL A 36 -1.32 15.55 14.91
C VAL A 36 -0.07 14.74 15.22
N SER A 37 0.71 14.45 14.17
CA SER A 37 2.12 14.13 14.35
C SER A 37 2.95 15.38 14.07
N VAL A 38 3.98 15.56 14.89
CA VAL A 38 4.85 16.73 14.85
C VAL A 38 6.27 16.25 14.65
N GLU A 39 6.87 16.64 13.54
CA GLU A 39 8.27 16.40 13.25
C GLU A 39 9.08 17.60 13.72
N CYS A 40 9.84 17.45 14.81
CA CYS A 40 10.72 18.49 15.33
C CYS A 40 12.19 18.07 15.24
N GLY A 41 13.09 19.07 15.23
CA GLY A 41 14.54 18.84 15.33
C GLY A 41 14.99 18.42 16.73
N THR A 42 14.38 18.98 17.79
CA THR A 42 14.76 18.71 19.19
C THR A 42 13.53 18.67 20.13
N GLU A 43 13.70 18.06 21.32
CA GLU A 43 12.70 18.07 22.40
C GLU A 43 12.38 19.50 22.88
N ALA A 44 13.37 20.40 22.89
CA ALA A 44 13.18 21.79 23.30
C ALA A 44 12.28 22.56 22.31
N ASP A 45 12.40 22.28 21.01
CA ASP A 45 11.53 22.88 20.00
C ASP A 45 10.08 22.40 20.17
N PHE A 46 9.86 21.12 20.47
CA PHE A 46 8.54 20.58 20.76
C PHE A 46 7.92 21.19 22.02
N ALA A 47 8.66 21.26 23.13
CA ALA A 47 8.17 21.91 24.35
C ALA A 47 7.79 23.38 24.12
N ALA A 48 8.58 24.10 23.32
CA ALA A 48 8.29 25.48 22.94
C ALA A 48 7.08 25.61 22.00
N LEU A 49 6.74 24.58 21.23
CA LEU A 49 5.52 24.50 20.42
C LEU A 49 4.29 24.26 21.29
N ILE A 50 4.36 23.37 22.29
CA ILE A 50 3.25 23.12 23.23
C ILE A 50 2.90 24.38 24.02
N VAL A 51 3.91 25.09 24.55
CA VAL A 51 3.69 26.36 25.29
C VAL A 51 3.12 27.46 24.39
N TYR A 52 3.36 27.41 23.08
CA TYR A 52 2.81 28.39 22.13
C TYR A 52 1.33 28.18 21.83
N GLN A 53 0.80 26.98 22.06
CA GLN A 53 -0.62 26.70 21.82
C GLN A 53 -1.52 27.55 22.71
N ASN A 54 -2.71 27.84 22.22
CA ASN A 54 -3.73 28.49 23.04
C ASN A 54 -4.00 27.59 24.28
N PRO A 55 -3.95 28.11 25.51
CA PRO A 55 -4.20 27.32 26.72
C PRO A 55 -5.58 26.65 26.78
N LEU A 56 -6.55 27.13 25.98
CA LEU A 56 -7.88 26.53 25.86
C LEU A 56 -7.90 25.30 24.94
N ILE A 57 -6.83 25.08 24.17
CA ILE A 57 -6.64 23.85 23.41
C ILE A 57 -6.00 22.83 24.35
N GLU A 58 -6.74 21.79 24.71
CA GLU A 58 -6.27 20.71 25.59
C GLU A 58 -5.29 19.78 24.86
N ALA A 59 -4.11 20.30 24.52
CA ALA A 59 -3.06 19.55 23.83
C ALA A 59 -2.30 18.65 24.80
N THR A 60 -2.30 17.35 24.53
CA THR A 60 -1.62 16.33 25.33
C THR A 60 -0.71 15.48 24.43
N GLU A 61 0.56 15.34 24.82
CA GLU A 61 1.47 14.39 24.17
C GLU A 61 1.01 12.95 24.47
N ILE A 62 0.94 12.13 23.42
CA ILE A 62 0.53 10.73 23.50
C ILE A 62 1.61 9.81 22.91
N LEU A 63 1.46 8.51 23.14
CA LEU A 63 2.35 7.50 22.58
C LEU A 63 2.07 7.27 21.09
N LYS A 64 3.08 6.75 20.37
CA LYS A 64 2.97 6.44 18.94
C LYS A 64 1.84 5.44 18.67
N GLU A 65 1.71 4.43 19.52
CA GLU A 65 0.74 3.35 19.36
C GLU A 65 -0.70 3.86 19.51
N GLU A 66 -0.93 4.75 20.49
CA GLU A 66 -2.23 5.41 20.67
C GLU A 66 -2.58 6.28 19.47
N PHE A 67 -1.61 7.04 18.98
CA PHE A 67 -1.77 7.87 17.78
C PHE A 67 -2.10 7.02 16.55
N ALA A 68 -1.33 5.95 16.30
CA ALA A 68 -1.50 5.08 15.14
C ALA A 68 -2.88 4.42 15.11
N GLU A 69 -3.40 4.02 16.28
CA GLU A 69 -4.76 3.46 16.38
C GLU A 69 -5.82 4.54 16.13
N ALA A 70 -5.63 5.75 16.70
CA ALA A 70 -6.58 6.85 16.55
C ALA A 70 -6.71 7.35 15.10
N VAL A 71 -5.61 7.39 14.34
CA VAL A 71 -5.60 7.88 12.95
C VAL A 71 -5.77 6.77 11.91
N ARG A 72 -5.87 5.50 12.31
CA ARG A 72 -5.95 4.35 11.39
C ARG A 72 -7.06 4.49 10.35
N GLU A 73 -8.21 5.00 10.76
CA GLU A 73 -9.38 5.17 9.90
C GLU A 73 -9.50 6.57 9.29
N SER A 74 -8.49 7.44 9.49
CA SER A 74 -8.43 8.79 8.93
C SER A 74 -8.45 8.77 7.41
N LEU A 75 -8.98 9.84 6.82
CA LEU A 75 -8.93 10.06 5.38
C LEU A 75 -7.49 10.07 4.85
N GLN A 76 -6.55 10.61 5.62
CA GLN A 76 -5.13 10.68 5.28
C GLN A 76 -4.54 9.27 5.14
N VAL A 77 -4.76 8.39 6.12
CA VAL A 77 -4.27 7.00 6.05
C VAL A 77 -4.93 6.27 4.87
N LYS A 78 -6.24 6.45 4.67
CA LYS A 78 -6.94 5.87 3.50
C LYS A 78 -6.32 6.32 2.18
N ARG A 79 -6.03 7.61 2.03
CA ARG A 79 -5.34 8.15 0.84
C ARG A 79 -3.96 7.56 0.63
N MET A 80 -3.19 7.27 1.68
CA MET A 80 -1.89 6.59 1.54
C MET A 80 -2.06 5.18 0.95
N TYR A 81 -3.07 4.44 1.41
CA TYR A 81 -3.42 3.16 0.82
C TYR A 81 -3.89 3.30 -0.62
N ASP A 82 -4.70 4.31 -0.94
CA ASP A 82 -5.17 4.56 -2.30
C ASP A 82 -4.01 4.84 -3.25
N ILE A 83 -3.07 5.72 -2.87
CA ILE A 83 -1.86 6.01 -3.67
C ILE A 83 -1.03 4.73 -3.89
N ALA A 84 -0.81 3.94 -2.84
CA ALA A 84 -0.06 2.70 -2.94
C ALA A 84 -0.79 1.65 -3.82
N ASN A 85 -2.13 1.61 -3.76
CA ASN A 85 -2.97 0.76 -4.60
C ASN A 85 -2.94 1.22 -6.06
N GLU A 86 -3.03 2.51 -6.33
CA GLU A 86 -2.94 3.07 -7.67
C GLU A 86 -1.60 2.73 -8.32
N GLN A 87 -0.50 2.83 -7.57
CA GLN A 87 0.81 2.42 -8.05
C GLN A 87 0.85 0.94 -8.42
N PHE A 88 0.31 0.07 -7.56
CA PHE A 88 0.20 -1.36 -7.84
C PHE A 88 -0.62 -1.65 -9.09
N VAL A 89 -1.78 -1.00 -9.23
CA VAL A 89 -2.65 -1.15 -10.40
C VAL A 89 -1.91 -0.71 -11.65
N LYS A 90 -1.27 0.48 -11.66
CA LYS A 90 -0.49 0.98 -12.81
C LYS A 90 0.60 0.01 -13.25
N GLU A 91 1.28 -0.62 -12.30
CA GLU A 91 2.29 -1.62 -12.64
C GLU A 91 1.64 -2.91 -13.18
N CYS A 92 0.57 -3.39 -12.55
CA CYS A 92 -0.14 -4.57 -13.04
C CYS A 92 -0.88 -4.37 -14.36
N VAL A 93 -1.14 -3.13 -14.81
CA VAL A 93 -1.75 -2.83 -16.11
C VAL A 93 -0.94 -3.45 -17.27
N VAL A 94 0.39 -3.48 -17.16
CA VAL A 94 1.28 -4.09 -18.17
C VAL A 94 0.95 -5.57 -18.42
N ILE A 95 0.44 -6.28 -17.41
CA ILE A 95 0.01 -7.66 -17.56
C ILE A 95 -1.39 -7.71 -18.19
N SER A 96 -2.33 -6.91 -17.68
CA SER A 96 -3.71 -6.93 -18.16
C SER A 96 -3.85 -6.44 -19.61
N GLU A 97 -2.90 -5.67 -20.12
CA GLU A 97 -2.87 -5.25 -21.53
C GLU A 97 -2.31 -6.32 -22.47
N LYS A 98 -1.52 -7.28 -21.95
CA LYS A 98 -0.87 -8.32 -22.77
C LYS A 98 -1.75 -9.52 -23.08
N TYR A 99 -2.76 -9.77 -22.25
CA TYR A 99 -3.59 -10.96 -22.32
C TYR A 99 -5.06 -10.57 -22.30
N THR A 100 -5.88 -11.22 -23.13
CA THR A 100 -7.32 -11.00 -23.15
C THR A 100 -7.98 -11.57 -21.89
N GLN A 101 -9.22 -11.15 -21.62
CA GLN A 101 -9.97 -11.66 -20.48
C GLN A 101 -10.23 -13.17 -20.61
N GLU A 102 -10.46 -13.65 -21.83
CA GLU A 102 -10.61 -15.05 -22.17
C GLU A 102 -9.33 -15.84 -21.85
N GLU A 103 -8.15 -15.32 -22.24
CA GLU A 103 -6.86 -15.94 -21.94
C GLU A 103 -6.64 -16.06 -20.43
N VAL A 104 -6.84 -14.95 -19.70
CA VAL A 104 -6.71 -14.93 -18.23
C VAL A 104 -7.67 -15.91 -17.55
N SER A 105 -8.90 -16.04 -18.06
CA SER A 105 -9.90 -16.96 -17.49
C SER A 105 -9.48 -18.44 -17.59
N THR A 106 -8.61 -18.79 -18.54
CA THR A 106 -8.17 -20.16 -18.79
C THR A 106 -6.81 -20.51 -18.17
N TRP A 107 -6.07 -19.52 -17.64
CA TRP A 107 -4.75 -19.75 -17.04
C TRP A 107 -4.74 -20.80 -15.93
N GLY A 108 -5.78 -20.85 -15.10
CA GLY A 108 -5.87 -21.86 -14.03
C GLY A 108 -5.89 -23.29 -14.57
N ILE A 109 -6.57 -23.51 -15.70
CA ILE A 109 -6.63 -24.82 -16.37
C ILE A 109 -5.28 -25.11 -17.04
N GLN A 110 -4.72 -24.15 -17.77
CA GLN A 110 -3.43 -24.30 -18.45
C GLN A 110 -2.31 -24.66 -17.48
N VAL A 111 -2.22 -23.97 -16.33
CA VAL A 111 -1.20 -24.25 -15.31
C VAL A 111 -1.40 -25.63 -14.69
N ALA A 112 -2.64 -26.00 -14.32
CA ALA A 112 -2.92 -27.30 -13.72
C ALA A 112 -2.58 -28.47 -14.66
N GLU A 113 -2.93 -28.35 -15.95
CA GLU A 113 -2.59 -29.36 -16.95
C GLU A 113 -1.08 -29.40 -17.23
N ALA A 114 -0.39 -28.25 -17.29
CA ALA A 114 1.07 -28.21 -17.44
C ALA A 114 1.80 -28.86 -16.25
N GLU A 115 1.34 -28.63 -15.03
CA GLU A 115 1.84 -29.30 -13.82
C GLU A 115 1.59 -30.82 -13.86
N ALA A 116 0.42 -31.24 -14.35
CA ALA A 116 0.07 -32.66 -14.51
C ALA A 116 1.02 -33.39 -15.47
N ILE A 117 1.43 -32.74 -16.58
CA ILE A 117 2.46 -33.23 -17.51
C ILE A 117 3.82 -33.33 -16.81
N LYS A 118 4.26 -32.27 -16.12
CA LYS A 118 5.57 -32.28 -15.43
C LYS A 118 5.66 -33.28 -14.29
N ALA A 119 4.54 -33.57 -13.64
CA ALA A 119 4.44 -34.58 -12.59
C ALA A 119 4.25 -36.01 -13.13
N ASN A 120 4.19 -36.21 -14.46
CA ASN A 120 3.91 -37.50 -15.10
C ASN A 120 2.64 -38.17 -14.56
N THR A 121 1.60 -37.38 -14.33
CA THR A 121 0.31 -37.91 -13.87
C THR A 121 -0.47 -38.48 -15.05
N ALA A 122 -1.34 -39.46 -14.80
CA ALA A 122 -2.25 -40.01 -15.81
C ALA A 122 -3.52 -39.15 -16.01
N VAL A 123 -3.49 -37.88 -15.58
CA VAL A 123 -4.61 -36.94 -15.71
C VAL A 123 -4.69 -36.49 -17.16
N ALA A 124 -5.90 -36.43 -17.72
CA ALA A 124 -6.10 -35.93 -19.06
C ALA A 124 -5.82 -34.41 -19.13
N THR A 125 -5.12 -33.99 -20.18
CA THR A 125 -4.71 -32.59 -20.40
C THR A 125 -5.21 -32.05 -21.76
N PRO A 126 -6.54 -32.10 -22.00
CA PRO A 126 -7.11 -31.80 -23.32
C PRO A 126 -6.88 -30.34 -23.76
N PHE A 127 -6.73 -29.40 -22.82
CA PHE A 127 -6.47 -28.00 -23.15
C PHE A 127 -5.04 -27.84 -23.69
N LEU A 128 -4.05 -28.42 -22.99
CA LEU A 128 -2.67 -28.42 -23.44
C LEU A 128 -2.48 -29.22 -24.72
N ASP A 129 -3.19 -30.34 -24.89
CA ASP A 129 -3.17 -31.14 -26.13
C ASP A 129 -3.58 -30.29 -27.34
N ALA A 130 -4.69 -29.55 -27.21
CA ALA A 130 -5.19 -28.68 -28.28
C ALA A 130 -4.21 -27.53 -28.58
N LEU A 131 -3.66 -26.89 -27.54
CA LEU A 131 -2.66 -25.83 -27.72
C LEU A 131 -1.38 -26.35 -28.39
N ALA A 132 -0.88 -27.51 -27.98
CA ALA A 132 0.33 -28.10 -28.53
C ALA A 132 0.14 -28.49 -30.01
N GLN A 133 -1.04 -29.04 -30.34
CA GLN A 133 -1.40 -29.37 -31.72
C GLN A 133 -1.48 -28.12 -32.61
N GLU A 134 -2.14 -27.06 -32.16
CA GLU A 134 -2.30 -25.82 -32.93
C GLU A 134 -0.97 -25.08 -33.13
N ASP A 135 -0.13 -25.03 -32.09
CA ASP A 135 1.20 -24.40 -32.15
C ASP A 135 2.26 -25.31 -32.81
N ASN A 136 1.91 -26.54 -33.19
CA ASN A 136 2.81 -27.56 -33.74
C ASN A 136 4.07 -27.79 -32.87
N ILE A 137 3.86 -27.90 -31.55
CA ILE A 137 4.88 -28.18 -30.53
C ILE A 137 4.54 -29.46 -29.77
N THR A 138 5.49 -30.01 -29.01
CA THR A 138 5.19 -31.15 -28.13
C THR A 138 4.44 -30.70 -26.88
N ILE A 139 3.73 -31.63 -26.25
CA ILE A 139 2.99 -31.37 -25.01
C ILE A 139 3.92 -30.94 -23.86
N GLU A 140 5.16 -31.45 -23.83
CA GLU A 140 6.17 -31.05 -22.87
C GLU A 140 6.66 -29.63 -23.12
N GLN A 141 6.82 -29.24 -24.39
CA GLN A 141 7.18 -27.87 -24.78
C GLN A 141 6.05 -26.89 -24.43
N ALA A 142 4.79 -27.29 -24.65
CA ALA A 142 3.63 -26.51 -24.24
C ALA A 142 3.60 -26.32 -22.71
N ALA A 143 3.84 -27.40 -21.95
CA ALA A 143 3.92 -27.33 -20.49
C ALA A 143 5.05 -26.41 -20.02
N ASP A 144 6.25 -26.51 -20.61
CA ASP A 144 7.37 -25.60 -20.29
C ASP A 144 7.05 -24.13 -20.57
N LYS A 145 6.40 -23.86 -21.71
CA LYS A 145 5.96 -22.51 -22.09
C LYS A 145 5.00 -21.93 -21.06
N ILE A 146 3.97 -22.68 -20.68
CA ILE A 146 2.97 -22.23 -19.69
C ILE A 146 3.58 -22.00 -18.31
N LEU A 147 4.40 -22.93 -17.81
CA LEU A 147 5.02 -22.79 -16.49
C LEU A 147 6.02 -21.63 -16.45
N SER A 148 6.76 -21.41 -17.54
CA SER A 148 7.63 -20.23 -17.67
C SER A 148 6.84 -18.93 -17.60
N LEU A 149 5.69 -18.85 -18.29
CA LEU A 149 4.80 -17.69 -18.22
C LEU A 149 4.24 -17.48 -16.81
N ARG A 150 3.81 -18.54 -16.12
CA ARG A 150 3.35 -18.50 -14.72
C ARG A 150 4.43 -17.92 -13.80
N ASP A 151 5.67 -18.38 -13.96
CA ASP A 151 6.78 -17.96 -13.10
C ASP A 151 7.16 -16.49 -13.36
N GLN A 152 7.20 -16.07 -14.62
CA GLN A 152 7.41 -14.67 -15.00
C GLN A 152 6.32 -13.77 -14.42
N GLN A 153 5.06 -14.20 -14.54
CA GLN A 153 3.91 -13.49 -14.00
C GLN A 153 4.00 -13.35 -12.47
N SER A 154 4.31 -14.44 -11.78
CA SER A 154 4.45 -14.46 -10.32
C SER A 154 5.57 -13.55 -9.84
N ALA A 155 6.74 -13.60 -10.50
CA ALA A 155 7.87 -12.74 -10.21
C ALA A 155 7.52 -11.26 -10.42
N TYR A 156 6.82 -10.93 -11.51
CA TYR A 156 6.39 -9.57 -11.79
C TYR A 156 5.42 -9.04 -10.74
N THR A 157 4.34 -9.78 -10.45
CA THR A 157 3.33 -9.36 -9.47
C THR A 157 3.93 -9.25 -8.07
N ALA A 158 4.84 -10.15 -7.68
CA ALA A 158 5.55 -10.06 -6.42
C ALA A 158 6.40 -8.77 -6.33
N ALA A 159 7.11 -8.42 -7.40
CA ALA A 159 7.89 -7.18 -7.45
C ALA A 159 6.99 -5.93 -7.35
N ALA A 160 5.84 -5.92 -8.03
CA ALA A 160 4.88 -4.82 -7.94
C ALA A 160 4.27 -4.69 -6.54
N LEU A 161 3.96 -5.82 -5.91
CA LEU A 161 3.46 -5.84 -4.53
C LEU A 161 4.51 -5.35 -3.53
N ALA A 162 5.77 -5.75 -3.69
CA ALA A 162 6.88 -5.26 -2.86
C ALA A 162 7.03 -3.74 -2.97
N ARG A 163 6.95 -3.18 -4.19
CA ARG A 163 6.97 -1.73 -4.40
C ARG A 163 5.78 -1.03 -3.75
N LYS A 164 4.57 -1.59 -3.85
CA LYS A 164 3.39 -1.08 -3.11
C LYS A 164 3.65 -0.99 -1.61
N TRP A 165 4.24 -2.03 -1.00
CA TRP A 165 4.57 -2.00 0.42
C TRP A 165 5.62 -0.95 0.75
N GLN A 166 6.61 -0.76 -0.12
CA GLN A 166 7.62 0.28 0.04
C GLN A 166 7.01 1.68 -0.01
N VAL A 167 6.19 2.00 -1.03
CA VAL A 167 5.50 3.30 -1.13
C VAL A 167 4.63 3.56 0.10
N LEU A 168 3.87 2.55 0.55
CA LEU A 168 3.06 2.69 1.76
C LEU A 168 3.91 2.95 3.00
N ALA A 169 5.06 2.28 3.13
CA ALA A 169 5.99 2.49 4.23
C ALA A 169 6.62 3.90 4.20
N GLU A 170 7.01 4.38 3.03
CA GLU A 170 7.55 5.74 2.83
C GLU A 170 6.51 6.80 3.21
N LEU A 171 5.28 6.70 2.70
CA LEU A 171 4.19 7.62 3.01
C LEU A 171 3.84 7.64 4.51
N LYS A 172 3.86 6.48 5.17
CA LYS A 172 3.65 6.39 6.62
C LYS A 172 4.81 7.04 7.39
N ALA A 173 6.05 6.75 7.00
CA ALA A 173 7.24 7.31 7.63
C ALA A 173 7.29 8.84 7.53
N GLU A 174 6.84 9.42 6.41
CA GLU A 174 6.75 10.88 6.22
C GLU A 174 5.85 11.58 7.25
N VAL A 175 4.88 10.86 7.83
CA VAL A 175 3.95 11.40 8.83
C VAL A 175 4.15 10.77 10.21
N GLY A 176 5.22 10.01 10.42
CA GLY A 176 5.53 9.39 11.71
C GLY A 176 4.69 8.16 12.05
N LEU A 177 4.05 7.51 11.07
CA LEU A 177 3.34 6.24 11.24
C LEU A 177 4.28 5.04 11.04
#